data_AF-A0A6C0BRP3-F1
#
_entry.id   AF-A0A6C0BRP3-F1
#
_cell.length_a   1.000
_cell.length_b   1.000
_cell.length_c   1.000
_cell.angle_alpha   90.00
_cell.angle_beta   90.00
_cell.angle_gamma   90.00
#
_symmetry.space_group_name_H-M   'P 1'
#
loop_
_entity.id
_entity.type
_entity.pdbx_description
1 polymer ?
#
loop_
_entity_poly.entity_id
_entity_poly.type
_entity_poly.pdbx_seq_one_letter_code
_entity_poly.pdbx_strand_id
1 'polypeptide(L)'
;MIDNIHVIVILNGIYDIACSLSILGIIDSPFLSIIHLNLFIFETNQLFKRCLAYWIFTYGIIRMTNSSKLIPYSYYIEALFFANEILNGTVYILPTLFVVVTSIFIGIWYHIEDLELFVE
;
A
#
# COMPACT_ATOMS: atom_id res chain seq x y z
N MET A 1 21.97 11.51 3.17
CA MET A 1 22.14 10.04 3.16
C MET A 1 20.77 9.51 2.72
N ILE A 2 20.66 8.54 1.81
CA ILE A 2 19.33 7.96 1.57
C ILE A 2 19.10 7.00 2.72
N ASP A 3 18.30 7.41 3.70
CA ASP A 3 18.03 6.57 4.87
C ASP A 3 17.25 5.34 4.43
N ASN A 4 17.53 4.20 5.06
CA ASN A 4 17.04 2.88 4.62
C ASN A 4 15.51 2.85 4.44
N ILE A 5 14.78 3.64 5.23
CA ILE A 5 13.33 3.77 5.16
C ILE A 5 12.84 4.44 3.87
N HIS A 6 13.53 5.46 3.35
CA HIS A 6 13.16 6.12 2.10
C HIS A 6 13.26 5.16 0.92
N VAL A 7 14.28 4.30 0.90
CA VAL A 7 14.41 3.25 -0.13
C VAL A 7 13.25 2.27 -0.05
N ILE A 8 12.89 1.82 1.16
CA ILE A 8 11.78 0.90 1.37
C ILE A 8 10.46 1.51 0.88
N VAL A 9 10.18 2.78 1.22
CA VAL A 9 8.98 3.49 0.79
C VAL A 9 8.92 3.63 -0.73
N ILE A 10 10.03 4.02 -1.38
CA ILE A 10 10.11 4.15 -2.84
C ILE A 10 9.88 2.79 -3.52
N LEU A 11 10.54 1.73 -3.05
CA LEU A 11 10.36 0.39 -3.60
C LEU A 11 8.91 -0.10 -3.45
N ASN A 12 8.30 0.18 -2.30
CA ASN A 12 6.91 -0.13 -2.05
C ASN A 12 5.98 0.69 -2.97
N GLY A 13 6.26 1.98 -3.20
CA GLY A 13 5.53 2.80 -4.15
C GLY A 13 5.60 2.28 -5.59
N ILE A 14 6.78 1.87 -6.05
CA ILE A 14 6.98 1.24 -7.36
C ILE A 14 6.19 -0.07 -7.46
N TYR A 15 6.24 -0.90 -6.41
CA TYR A 15 5.49 -2.14 -6.32
C TYR A 15 3.98 -1.91 -6.48
N ASP A 16 3.41 -0.95 -5.76
CA ASP A 16 1.97 -0.61 -5.85
C ASP A 16 1.58 -0.09 -7.24
N ILE A 17 2.41 0.76 -7.84
CA ILE A 17 2.18 1.24 -9.22
C ILE A 17 2.19 0.05 -10.20
N ALA A 18 3.15 -0.86 -10.08
CA ALA A 18 3.22 -2.03 -10.96
C ALA A 18 2.00 -2.96 -10.77
N CYS A 19 1.59 -3.21 -9.52
CA CYS A 19 0.40 -4.00 -9.19
C CYS A 19 -0.86 -3.37 -9.76
N SER A 20 -1.09 -2.08 -9.55
CA SER A 20 -2.27 -1.38 -10.06
C SER A 20 -2.34 -1.35 -11.59
N LEU A 21 -1.23 -1.07 -12.28
CA LEU A 21 -1.17 -1.13 -13.74
C LEU A 21 -1.40 -2.55 -14.27
N SER A 22 -0.97 -3.58 -13.53
CA SER A 22 -1.26 -4.97 -13.88
C SER A 22 -2.74 -5.33 -13.69
N ILE A 23 -3.38 -4.89 -12.59
CA ILE A 23 -4.83 -5.09 -12.38
C ILE A 23 -5.65 -4.40 -13.49
N LEU A 24 -5.19 -3.23 -13.98
CA LEU A 24 -5.82 -2.52 -15.10
C LEU A 24 -5.56 -3.14 -16.48
N GLY A 25 -4.70 -4.17 -16.57
CA GLY A 25 -4.33 -4.80 -17.83
C GLY A 25 -3.41 -3.95 -18.72
N ILE A 26 -2.73 -2.95 -18.14
CA ILE A 26 -1.74 -2.12 -18.85
C ILE A 26 -0.39 -2.84 -18.91
N ILE A 27 -0.01 -3.52 -17.81
CA ILE A 27 1.17 -4.39 -17.75
C ILE A 27 0.68 -5.84 -17.72
N ASP A 28 1.21 -6.67 -18.62
CA ASP A 28 0.88 -8.10 -18.64
C ASP A 28 1.72 -8.84 -17.58
N SER A 29 1.19 -8.90 -16.35
CA SER A 29 1.79 -9.68 -15.25
C SER A 29 0.71 -10.34 -14.40
N PRO A 30 0.36 -11.61 -14.68
CA PRO A 30 -0.64 -12.35 -13.91
C PRO A 30 -0.30 -12.46 -12.43
N PHE A 31 0.98 -12.46 -12.08
CA PHE A 31 1.43 -12.50 -10.69
C PHE A 31 1.12 -11.19 -9.95
N LEU A 32 1.45 -10.04 -10.52
CA LEU A 32 1.22 -8.75 -9.86
C LEU A 32 -0.27 -8.40 -9.75
N SER A 33 -1.08 -8.82 -10.72
CA SER A 33 -2.52 -8.52 -10.70
C SER A 33 -3.26 -9.26 -9.60
N ILE A 34 -2.78 -10.43 -9.17
CA ILE A 34 -3.47 -11.25 -8.17
C ILE A 34 -3.10 -10.91 -6.73
N ILE A 35 -1.96 -10.26 -6.44
CA ILE A 35 -1.48 -10.12 -5.05
C ILE A 35 -2.51 -9.40 -4.17
N HIS A 36 -2.98 -8.22 -4.58
CA HIS A 36 -3.98 -7.48 -3.82
C HIS A 36 -5.38 -8.08 -3.94
N LEU A 37 -5.71 -8.71 -5.07
CA LEU A 37 -7.02 -9.35 -5.27
C LEU A 37 -7.19 -10.59 -4.40
N ASN A 38 -6.12 -11.35 -4.17
CA ASN A 38 -6.10 -12.55 -3.33
C ASN A 38 -6.29 -12.26 -1.84
N LEU A 39 -6.31 -10.99 -1.42
CA LEU A 39 -6.70 -10.63 -0.07
C LEU A 39 -8.21 -10.83 0.14
N PHE A 40 -9.03 -10.69 -0.91
CA PHE A 40 -10.49 -10.76 -0.80
C PHE A 40 -11.00 -12.19 -0.95
N ILE A 41 -12.01 -12.54 -0.16
CA ILE A 41 -12.59 -13.91 -0.13
C ILE A 41 -13.63 -14.10 -1.25
N PHE A 42 -14.19 -12.99 -1.77
CA PHE A 42 -15.23 -13.01 -2.79
C PHE A 42 -14.67 -12.81 -4.20
N GLU A 43 -15.44 -13.23 -5.20
CA GLU A 43 -15.10 -12.99 -6.60
C GLU A 43 -15.17 -11.49 -6.93
N THR A 44 -14.03 -10.93 -7.31
CA THR A 44 -13.91 -9.50 -7.59
C THR A 44 -14.46 -9.17 -8.98
N ASN A 45 -15.54 -8.37 -9.01
CA ASN A 45 -16.10 -7.88 -10.27
C ASN A 45 -15.21 -6.80 -10.93
N GLN A 46 -15.48 -6.47 -12.20
CA GLN A 46 -14.68 -5.52 -12.97
C GLN A 46 -14.68 -4.08 -12.42
N LEU A 47 -15.78 -3.66 -11.77
CA LEU A 47 -15.82 -2.33 -11.14
C LEU A 47 -14.89 -2.31 -9.93
N PHE A 48 -14.99 -3.32 -9.07
CA PHE A 48 -14.16 -3.47 -7.89
C PHE A 48 -12.67 -3.48 -8.25
N LYS A 49 -12.28 -4.29 -9.24
CA LYS A 49 -10.88 -4.37 -9.72
C LYS A 49 -10.34 -3.00 -10.13
N ARG A 50 -11.11 -2.21 -10.89
CA ARG A 50 -10.69 -0.86 -11.31
C ARG A 50 -10.60 0.10 -10.12
N CYS A 51 -11.58 0.10 -9.23
CA CYS A 51 -11.56 0.96 -8.04
C CYS A 51 -10.36 0.64 -7.14
N LEU A 52 -10.11 -0.65 -6.89
CA LEU A 52 -8.96 -1.11 -6.11
C LEU A 52 -7.65 -0.71 -6.79
N ALA A 53 -7.54 -0.90 -8.11
CA ALA A 53 -6.35 -0.51 -8.86
C ALA A 53 -6.06 0.99 -8.77
N TYR A 54 -7.07 1.85 -8.95
CA TYR A 54 -6.87 3.31 -8.82
C TYR A 54 -6.50 3.72 -7.41
N TRP A 55 -7.04 3.04 -6.40
CA TRP A 55 -6.69 3.26 -5.00
C TRP A 55 -5.23 2.89 -4.72
N ILE A 56 -4.79 1.69 -5.12
CA ILE A 56 -3.40 1.24 -4.99
C ILE A 56 -2.46 2.18 -5.75
N PHE A 57 -2.81 2.55 -6.98
CA PHE A 57 -2.03 3.48 -7.79
C PHE A 57 -1.83 4.83 -7.09
N THR A 58 -2.88 5.36 -6.47
CA THR A 58 -2.82 6.64 -5.75
C THR A 58 -1.81 6.58 -4.62
N TYR A 59 -1.80 5.50 -3.84
CA TYR A 59 -0.83 5.32 -2.75
C TYR A 59 0.58 5.08 -3.26
N GLY A 60 0.73 4.30 -4.33
CA GLY A 60 2.00 4.14 -5.00
C GLY A 60 2.60 5.49 -5.43
N ILE A 61 1.80 6.38 -6.03
CA ILE A 61 2.24 7.73 -6.39
C ILE A 61 2.59 8.56 -5.15
N ILE A 62 1.78 8.54 -4.10
CA ILE A 62 2.08 9.27 -2.85
C ILE A 62 3.41 8.83 -2.25
N ARG A 63 3.69 7.53 -2.20
CA ARG A 63 4.94 6.96 -1.68
C ARG A 63 6.16 7.27 -2.56
N MET A 64 5.94 7.66 -3.81
CA MET A 64 6.99 8.16 -4.72
C MET A 64 7.21 9.68 -4.62
N THR A 65 6.41 10.40 -3.85
CA THR A 65 6.64 11.83 -3.60
C THR A 65 7.70 12.04 -2.53
N ASN A 66 8.18 13.27 -2.38
CA ASN A 66 9.03 13.67 -1.24
C ASN A 66 8.21 14.29 -0.09
N SER A 67 6.93 13.94 0.03
CA SER A 67 6.05 14.55 1.03
C SER A 67 6.12 13.81 2.35
N SER A 68 6.88 14.35 3.29
CA SER A 68 7.06 13.73 4.61
C SER A 68 5.77 13.58 5.42
N LYS A 69 4.76 14.39 5.12
CA LYS A 69 3.44 14.28 5.72
C LYS A 69 2.59 13.22 5.03
N LEU A 70 2.53 13.20 3.70
CA LEU A 70 1.59 12.34 2.98
C LEU A 70 2.01 10.87 2.99
N ILE A 71 3.31 10.59 2.98
CA ILE A 71 3.85 9.22 3.00
C ILE A 71 3.33 8.41 4.19
N PRO A 72 3.53 8.81 5.47
CA PRO A 72 3.07 8.03 6.60
C PRO A 72 1.53 7.92 6.63
N TYR A 73 0.81 8.97 6.25
CA TYR A 73 -0.66 8.89 6.16
C TYR A 73 -1.15 7.91 5.09
N SER A 74 -0.43 7.73 3.98
CA SER A 74 -0.80 6.71 2.98
C SER A 74 -0.82 5.30 3.59
N TYR A 75 0.18 4.98 4.41
CA TYR A 75 0.25 3.72 5.14
C TYR A 75 -0.83 3.58 6.22
N TYR A 76 -1.10 4.64 6.97
CA TYR A 76 -2.16 4.60 8.00
C TYR A 76 -3.55 4.42 7.39
N ILE A 77 -3.83 5.06 6.25
CA ILE A 77 -5.12 4.89 5.57
C ILE A 77 -5.23 3.48 4.96
N GLU A 78 -4.14 2.92 4.40
CA GLU A 78 -4.09 1.53 3.97
C GLU A 78 -4.38 0.55 5.12
N ALA A 79 -3.74 0.75 6.27
CA ALA A 79 -3.99 -0.04 7.48
C ALA A 79 -5.45 0.06 7.93
N LEU A 80 -6.02 1.28 7.95
CA LEU A 80 -7.42 1.51 8.34
C LEU A 80 -8.39 0.82 7.40
N PHE A 81 -8.17 0.94 6.08
CA PHE A 81 -8.99 0.28 5.07
C PHE A 81 -9.00 -1.23 5.27
N PHE A 82 -7.83 -1.87 5.34
CA PHE A 82 -7.74 -3.31 5.50
C PHE A 82 -8.20 -3.81 6.88
N ALA A 83 -8.03 -3.02 7.95
CA ALA A 83 -8.61 -3.33 9.24
C ALA A 83 -10.15 -3.30 9.19
N ASN A 84 -10.75 -2.33 8.49
CA ASN A 84 -12.18 -2.31 8.25
C ASN A 84 -12.65 -3.55 7.47
N GLU A 85 -11.93 -3.96 6.44
CA GLU A 85 -12.27 -5.16 5.67
C GLU A 85 -12.20 -6.44 6.52
N ILE A 86 -11.22 -6.55 7.43
CA ILE A 86 -11.17 -7.67 8.41
C ILE A 86 -12.44 -7.69 9.26
N LEU A 87 -12.88 -6.54 9.78
CA LEU A 87 -14.09 -6.44 10.61
C LEU A 87 -15.37 -6.80 9.85
N ASN A 88 -15.40 -6.54 8.55
CA ASN A 88 -16.52 -6.89 7.67
C ASN A 88 -16.44 -8.34 7.14
N GLY A 89 -15.36 -9.07 7.41
CA GLY A 89 -15.20 -10.46 6.98
C GLY A 89 -15.05 -10.62 5.47
N THR A 90 -14.61 -9.58 4.75
CA THR A 90 -14.50 -9.55 3.29
C THR A 90 -13.15 -10.05 2.78
N VAL A 91 -12.19 -10.28 3.67
CA VAL A 91 -10.78 -10.56 3.38
C VAL A 91 -10.22 -11.71 4.22
N TYR A 92 -9.20 -12.40 3.71
CA TYR A 92 -8.45 -13.41 4.45
C TYR A 92 -7.68 -12.76 5.59
N ILE A 93 -8.00 -13.15 6.83
CA ILE A 93 -7.52 -12.48 8.05
C ILE A 93 -5.99 -12.44 8.12
N LEU A 94 -5.31 -13.58 7.99
CA LEU A 94 -3.88 -13.67 8.22
C LEU A 94 -3.04 -12.81 7.25
N PRO A 95 -3.18 -12.92 5.91
CA PRO A 95 -2.42 -12.07 4.99
C PRO A 95 -2.82 -10.59 5.11
N THR A 96 -4.08 -10.29 5.41
CA THR A 96 -4.54 -8.91 5.56
C THR A 96 -4.00 -8.28 6.84
N LEU A 97 -3.93 -9.04 7.94
CA LEU A 97 -3.35 -8.58 9.20
C LEU A 97 -1.86 -8.25 9.03
N PHE A 98 -1.14 -9.02 8.21
CA PHE A 98 0.24 -8.68 7.85
C PHE A 98 0.32 -7.31 7.17
N VAL A 99 -0.56 -7.02 6.20
CA VAL A 99 -0.61 -5.69 5.54
C VAL A 99 -0.90 -4.58 6.55
N VAL A 100 -1.89 -4.77 7.44
CA VAL A 100 -2.24 -3.78 8.47
C VAL A 100 -1.04 -3.48 9.39
N VAL A 101 -0.40 -4.52 9.94
CA VAL A 101 0.72 -4.37 10.88
C VAL A 101 1.93 -3.74 10.20
N THR A 102 2.29 -4.22 9.00
CA THR A 102 3.44 -3.68 8.25
C THR A 102 3.22 -2.22 7.84
N SER A 103 2.01 -1.85 7.44
CA SER A 103 1.68 -0.46 7.11
C SER A 103 1.82 0.46 8.31
N ILE A 104 1.27 0.08 9.47
CA ILE A 104 1.43 0.86 10.72
C ILE A 104 2.91 0.99 11.08
N PHE A 105 3.66 -0.10 11.03
CA PHE A 105 5.09 -0.11 11.35
C PHE A 105 5.90 0.82 10.44
N ILE A 106 5.72 0.74 9.12
CA ILE A 106 6.42 1.59 8.16
C ILE A 106 6.04 3.05 8.34
N GLY A 107 4.75 3.35 8.56
CA GLY A 107 4.29 4.72 8.82
C GLY A 107 4.93 5.34 10.06
N ILE A 108 5.05 4.57 11.15
CA ILE A 108 5.70 5.02 12.40
C ILE A 108 7.21 5.21 12.18
N TRP A 109 7.88 4.24 11.56
CA TRP A 109 9.33 4.32 11.32
C TRP A 109 9.67 5.53 10.46
N TYR A 110 8.95 5.75 9.35
CA TYR A 110 9.15 6.91 8.51
C TYR A 110 8.96 8.22 9.29
N HIS A 111 7.95 8.30 10.15
CA HIS A 111 7.69 9.50 10.93
C HIS A 111 8.81 9.80 11.94
N ILE A 112 9.38 8.78 12.58
CA ILE A 112 10.48 8.93 13.53
C ILE A 112 11.74 9.44 12.82
N GLU A 113 12.12 8.83 11.68
CA GLU A 113 13.30 9.22 10.91
C GLU A 113 13.18 10.64 10.36
N ASP A 114 11.99 11.02 9.86
CA ASP A 114 11.74 12.38 9.40
C ASP A 114 11.87 13.40 10.55
N LEU A 115 11.40 13.07 11.76
CA LEU A 115 11.58 13.90 12.95
C LEU A 115 13.06 14.08 13.34
N GLU A 116 13.87 13.03 13.27
CA GLU A 116 15.30 13.08 13.58
C GLU A 116 16.05 14.02 12.61
N LEU A 117 15.70 13.99 11.32
CA LEU A 117 16.25 14.91 10.30
C LEU A 117 15.93 16.39 10.51
N PHE A 118 14.87 16.72 11.27
CA PHE A 118 14.53 18.12 11.59
C PHE A 118 15.20 18.63 12.88
N VAL A 119 15.79 17.74 13.68
CA VAL A 119 16.41 18.07 14.97
C VAL A 119 17.94 18.18 14.88
N GLU A 120 18.56 17.60 13.85
CA GLU A 120 19.98 17.80 13.48
C GLU A 120 20.23 19.06 12.64
#